data_AF-A0A8C6YJU1-F1
#
_entry.id   AF-A0A8C6YJU1-F1
#
_cell.length_a   1.000
_cell.length_b   1.000
_cell.length_c   1.000
_cell.angle_alpha   90.00
_cell.angle_beta   90.00
_cell.angle_gamma   90.00
#
_symmetry.space_group_name_H-M   'P 1'
#
loop_
_entity.id
_entity.type
_entity.pdbx_description
1 polymer ?
#
loop_
_entity_poly.entity_id
_entity_poly.type
_entity_poly.pdbx_seq_one_letter_code
_entity_poly.pdbx_strand_id
1 'polypeptide(L)'
;MAPKSLCLLVATALLAYYVYVPLPESLEDRWRVMLIDATIRTLGHLAGLAEWLGVMHYMDVLKLMSVAEYVPPTSDENVTVTETEFVSVPVRLYVPRERPGGLKRGLVYFHGGGWCIGEAGEALGSAYDYLSRQTSNDLNAVVVSVNYRLAPQHHFPAQFEDVYAVTKFFLRRSVLAQYGVDPARVAVAGDSAGGNLAAAVAQQVRGLSS
;
A
#
# COMPACT_ATOMS: atom_id res chain seq x y z
N MET A 1 -14.98 43.95 20.35
CA MET A 1 -14.33 43.14 19.28
C MET A 1 -13.11 42.34 19.77
N ALA A 2 -12.48 42.66 20.90
CA ALA A 2 -11.26 42.00 21.41
C ALA A 2 -11.30 40.49 21.75
N PRO A 3 -12.37 39.90 22.33
CA PRO A 3 -12.31 38.50 22.81
C PRO A 3 -12.28 37.47 21.68
N LYS A 4 -12.95 37.74 20.55
CA LYS A 4 -12.93 36.85 19.37
C LYS A 4 -11.54 36.81 18.72
N SER A 5 -10.86 37.96 18.64
CA SER A 5 -9.50 38.07 18.10
C SER A 5 -8.48 37.35 18.99
N LEU A 6 -8.63 37.44 20.32
CA LEU A 6 -7.77 36.72 21.27
C LEU A 6 -7.96 35.21 21.17
N CYS A 7 -9.21 34.72 21.12
CA CYS A 7 -9.48 33.29 20.94
C CYS A 7 -8.90 32.74 19.64
N LEU A 8 -9.02 33.50 18.55
CA LEU A 8 -8.45 33.11 17.26
C LEU A 8 -6.92 32.99 17.34
N LEU A 9 -6.25 33.99 17.95
CA LEU A 9 -4.79 33.96 18.11
C LEU A 9 -4.31 32.75 18.91
N VAL A 10 -4.97 32.46 20.04
CA VAL A 10 -4.63 31.30 20.89
C VAL A 10 -4.86 29.98 20.13
N ALA A 11 -5.98 29.84 19.43
CA ALA A 11 -6.28 28.65 18.63
C ALA A 11 -5.23 28.44 17.52
N THR A 12 -4.83 29.50 16.82
CA THR A 12 -3.77 29.43 15.80
C THR A 12 -2.42 29.04 16.41
N ALA A 13 -2.05 29.60 17.56
CA ALA A 13 -0.80 29.26 18.24
C ALA A 13 -0.77 27.78 18.69
N LEU A 14 -1.87 27.27 19.24
CA LEU A 14 -2.01 25.86 19.62
C LEU A 14 -1.96 24.93 18.41
N LEU A 15 -2.62 25.30 17.31
CA LEU A 15 -2.57 24.54 16.06
C LEU A 15 -1.14 24.50 15.49
N ALA A 16 -0.45 25.64 15.45
CA ALA A 16 0.93 25.73 15.00
C ALA A 16 1.86 24.88 15.88
N TYR A 17 1.68 24.93 17.21
CA TYR A 17 2.43 24.10 18.15
C TYR A 17 2.14 22.60 17.94
N TYR A 18 0.88 22.22 17.72
CA TYR A 18 0.51 20.82 17.48
C TYR A 18 1.11 20.28 16.18
N VAL A 19 1.14 21.08 15.11
CA VAL A 19 1.74 20.69 13.81
C VAL A 19 3.27 20.62 13.92
N TYR A 20 3.87 21.51 14.70
CA TYR A 20 5.32 21.60 14.79
C TYR A 20 5.93 20.36 15.48
N VAL A 21 6.83 19.69 14.76
CA VAL A 21 7.71 18.65 15.29
C VAL A 21 9.13 18.98 14.86
N PRO A 22 10.13 19.03 15.76
CA PRO A 22 11.50 19.33 15.36
C PRO A 22 12.04 18.21 14.46
N LEU A 23 12.29 18.53 13.20
CA LEU A 23 12.81 17.61 12.17
C LEU A 23 14.23 18.00 11.73
N PRO A 24 15.09 17.04 11.36
CA PRO A 24 16.44 17.31 10.86
C PRO A 24 16.46 18.30 9.70
N GLU A 25 17.45 19.21 9.68
CA GLU A 25 17.55 20.26 8.65
C GLU A 25 17.82 19.71 7.24
N SER A 26 18.31 18.48 7.13
CA SER A 26 18.58 17.80 5.87
C SER A 26 17.33 17.39 5.09
N LEU A 27 16.14 17.48 5.69
CA LEU A 27 14.87 17.21 5.00
C LEU A 27 14.43 18.46 4.23
N GLU A 28 14.28 18.36 2.92
CA GLU A 28 13.82 19.47 2.07
C GLU A 28 12.41 19.94 2.47
N ASP A 29 11.46 19.00 2.55
CA ASP A 29 10.02 19.28 2.72
C ASP A 29 9.52 19.08 4.17
N ARG A 30 10.23 19.64 5.16
CA ARG A 30 9.90 19.47 6.60
C ARG A 30 8.44 19.79 6.94
N TRP A 31 7.88 20.86 6.39
CA TRP A 31 6.51 21.28 6.68
C TRP A 31 5.46 20.26 6.20
N ARG A 32 5.71 19.57 5.08
CA ARG A 32 4.83 18.50 4.58
C ARG A 32 4.83 17.31 5.52
N VAL A 33 6.02 16.90 5.96
CA VAL A 33 6.19 15.80 6.91
C VAL A 33 5.49 16.12 8.24
N MET A 34 5.63 17.35 8.75
CA MET A 34 4.94 17.83 9.94
C MET A 34 3.41 17.79 9.79
N LEU A 35 2.87 18.20 8.63
CA LEU A 35 1.43 18.11 8.37
C LEU A 35 0.94 16.67 8.27
N ILE A 36 1.70 15.78 7.63
CA ILE A 36 1.38 14.35 7.54
C ILE A 36 1.35 13.73 8.94
N ASP A 37 2.38 13.98 9.76
CA ASP A 37 2.45 13.51 11.15
C ASP A 37 1.28 14.03 11.98
N ALA A 38 1.00 15.34 11.92
CA ALA A 38 -0.12 15.95 12.64
C ALA A 38 -1.47 15.34 12.22
N THR A 39 -1.62 15.02 10.92
CA THR A 39 -2.83 14.35 10.41
C THR A 39 -2.96 12.95 10.98
N ILE A 40 -1.89 12.14 10.93
CA ILE A 40 -1.88 10.77 11.48
C ILE A 40 -2.19 10.79 12.99
N ARG A 41 -1.56 11.68 13.76
CA ARG A 41 -1.84 11.84 15.20
C ARG A 41 -3.30 12.20 15.46
N THR A 42 -3.85 13.12 14.66
CA THR A 42 -5.25 13.56 14.81
C THR A 42 -6.21 12.41 14.53
N LEU A 43 -5.97 11.61 13.48
CA LEU A 43 -6.75 10.42 13.18
C LEU A 43 -6.69 9.41 14.32
N GLY A 44 -5.51 9.17 14.89
CA GLY A 44 -5.34 8.31 16.07
C GLY A 44 -6.09 8.83 17.29
N HIS A 45 -6.07 10.13 17.55
CA HIS A 45 -6.84 10.73 18.66
C HIS A 45 -8.35 10.58 18.45
N LEU A 46 -8.84 10.76 17.22
CA LEU A 46 -10.26 10.58 16.90
C LEU A 46 -10.68 9.11 17.05
N ALA A 47 -9.86 8.17 16.59
CA ALA A 47 -10.10 6.74 16.76
C ALA A 47 -10.10 6.34 18.26
N GLY A 48 -9.14 6.83 19.04
CA GLY A 48 -9.08 6.61 20.48
C GLY A 48 -10.26 7.23 21.23
N LEU A 49 -10.73 8.41 20.81
CA LEU A 49 -11.92 9.03 21.39
C LEU A 49 -13.18 8.22 21.10
N ALA A 50 -13.36 7.74 19.86
CA ALA A 50 -14.49 6.91 19.48
C ALA A 50 -14.50 5.58 20.24
N GLU A 51 -13.34 4.96 20.44
CA GLU A 51 -13.19 3.76 21.27
C GLU A 51 -13.50 4.04 22.74
N TRP A 52 -12.97 5.13 23.31
CA TRP A 52 -13.22 5.52 24.69
C TRP A 52 -14.71 5.81 24.95
N LEU A 53 -15.42 6.37 23.97
CA LEU A 53 -16.87 6.58 24.01
C LEU A 53 -17.68 5.29 23.79
N GLY A 54 -17.03 4.16 23.50
CA GLY A 54 -17.68 2.88 23.23
C GLY A 54 -18.45 2.83 21.90
N VAL A 55 -18.16 3.74 20.97
CA VAL A 55 -18.85 3.83 19.68
C VAL A 55 -18.38 2.74 18.72
N MET A 56 -17.06 2.52 18.66
CA MET A 56 -16.41 1.62 17.70
C MET A 56 -14.99 1.29 18.19
N HIS A 57 -14.50 0.08 17.90
CA HIS A 57 -13.12 -0.28 18.21
C HIS A 57 -12.12 0.53 17.37
N TYR A 58 -10.95 0.87 17.93
CA TYR A 58 -9.96 1.76 17.31
C TYR A 58 -9.65 1.41 15.84
N MET A 59 -9.43 0.11 15.57
CA MET A 59 -9.08 -0.36 14.23
C MET A 59 -10.22 -0.24 13.22
N ASP A 60 -11.47 -0.35 13.67
CA ASP A 60 -12.63 -0.20 12.79
C ASP A 60 -12.83 1.26 12.40
N VAL A 61 -12.47 2.21 13.27
CA VAL A 61 -12.48 3.65 12.96
C VAL A 61 -11.43 3.97 11.90
N LEU A 62 -10.22 3.43 12.05
CA LEU A 62 -9.17 3.60 11.05
C LEU A 62 -9.55 2.99 9.70
N LYS A 63 -10.21 1.81 9.71
CA LYS A 63 -10.79 1.21 8.50
C LYS A 63 -11.82 2.14 7.88
N LEU A 64 -12.79 2.64 8.65
CA LEU A 64 -13.84 3.54 8.15
C LEU A 64 -13.28 4.82 7.52
N MET A 65 -12.25 5.40 8.13
CA MET A 65 -11.57 6.60 7.60
C MET A 65 -10.87 6.33 6.26
N SER A 66 -10.54 5.08 5.97
CA SER A 66 -10.00 4.68 4.67
C SER A 66 -11.10 4.41 3.64
N VAL A 67 -12.36 4.16 4.03
CA VAL A 67 -13.46 3.83 3.10
C VAL A 67 -13.86 5.02 2.24
N ALA A 68 -13.28 5.13 1.06
CA ALA A 68 -13.92 5.71 -0.11
C ALA A 68 -13.28 5.14 -1.39
N GLU A 69 -14.14 4.76 -2.33
CA GLU A 69 -13.84 4.33 -3.70
C GLU A 69 -13.29 2.90 -3.86
N TYR A 70 -14.22 1.96 -4.02
CA TYR A 70 -13.89 0.70 -4.70
C TYR A 70 -13.54 0.98 -6.16
N VAL A 71 -12.37 0.52 -6.61
CA VAL A 71 -11.95 0.63 -8.01
C VAL A 71 -12.11 -0.73 -8.68
N PRO A 72 -13.04 -0.89 -9.65
CA PRO A 72 -13.17 -2.15 -10.38
C PRO A 72 -11.93 -2.42 -11.25
N PRO A 73 -11.63 -3.70 -11.57
CA PRO A 73 -10.52 -4.05 -12.47
C PRO A 73 -10.86 -3.69 -13.92
N THR A 74 -10.78 -2.41 -14.27
CA THR A 74 -11.09 -1.91 -15.62
C THR A 74 -9.85 -1.93 -16.49
N SER A 75 -9.87 -2.57 -17.65
CA SER A 75 -8.76 -2.48 -18.61
C SER A 75 -8.85 -1.22 -19.46
N ASP A 76 -7.71 -0.70 -19.91
CA ASP A 76 -7.61 0.47 -20.80
C ASP A 76 -6.76 0.14 -22.06
N GLU A 77 -6.45 1.15 -22.89
CA GLU A 77 -5.63 0.98 -24.09
C GLU A 77 -4.15 0.64 -23.81
N ASN A 78 -3.67 0.81 -22.58
CA ASN A 78 -2.28 0.59 -22.20
C ASN A 78 -2.10 -0.66 -21.33
N VAL A 79 -3.04 -0.93 -20.42
CA VAL A 79 -2.93 -1.97 -19.40
C VAL A 79 -4.21 -2.82 -19.34
N THR A 80 -4.01 -4.13 -19.41
CA THR A 80 -5.05 -5.11 -19.07
C THR A 80 -5.02 -5.35 -17.57
N VAL A 81 -6.16 -5.15 -16.91
CA VAL A 81 -6.32 -5.36 -15.47
C VAL A 81 -7.29 -6.51 -15.23
N THR A 82 -6.85 -7.50 -14.46
CA THR A 82 -7.67 -8.67 -14.12
C THR A 82 -7.52 -9.03 -12.64
N GLU A 83 -8.58 -9.60 -12.07
CA GLU A 83 -8.53 -10.23 -10.75
C GLU A 83 -8.49 -11.74 -10.93
N THR A 84 -7.65 -12.40 -10.16
CA THR A 84 -7.51 -13.85 -10.16
C THR A 84 -6.95 -14.31 -8.82
N GLU A 85 -6.61 -15.58 -8.70
CA GLU A 85 -5.97 -16.14 -7.52
C GLU A 85 -4.66 -16.84 -7.90
N PHE A 86 -3.61 -16.52 -7.17
CA PHE A 86 -2.36 -17.29 -7.19
C PHE A 86 -2.27 -18.07 -5.89
N VAL A 87 -2.18 -19.39 -5.96
CA VAL A 87 -2.13 -20.28 -4.79
C VAL A 87 -3.20 -19.97 -3.72
N SER A 88 -4.44 -19.74 -4.17
CA SER A 88 -5.60 -19.39 -3.33
C SER A 88 -5.49 -18.05 -2.58
N VAL A 89 -4.56 -17.18 -3.00
CA VAL A 89 -4.47 -15.80 -2.54
C VAL A 89 -4.98 -14.89 -3.67
N PRO A 90 -5.98 -14.04 -3.42
CA PRO A 90 -6.46 -13.11 -4.43
C PRO A 90 -5.35 -12.13 -4.84
N VAL A 91 -5.24 -11.91 -6.15
CA VAL A 91 -4.29 -10.96 -6.74
C VAL A 91 -4.99 -10.14 -7.80
N ARG A 92 -4.58 -8.88 -7.93
CA ARG A 92 -4.92 -8.04 -9.07
C ARG A 92 -3.69 -7.91 -9.97
N LEU A 93 -3.84 -8.31 -11.22
CA LEU A 93 -2.80 -8.30 -12.23
C LEU A 93 -2.95 -7.05 -13.10
N TYR A 94 -1.82 -6.40 -13.35
CA TYR A 94 -1.70 -5.31 -14.32
C TYR A 94 -0.71 -5.74 -15.37
N VAL A 95 -1.20 -6.01 -16.57
CA VAL A 95 -0.39 -6.50 -17.69
C VAL A 95 -0.33 -5.41 -18.76
N PRO A 96 0.84 -4.82 -19.04
CA PRO A 96 0.94 -3.81 -20.08
C PRO A 96 0.70 -4.49 -21.43
N ARG A 97 -0.12 -3.88 -22.27
CA ARG A 97 -0.38 -4.37 -23.63
C ARG A 97 0.93 -4.43 -24.42
N GLU A 98 0.95 -5.28 -25.45
CA GLU A 98 2.16 -5.56 -26.22
C GLU A 98 2.79 -4.27 -26.75
N ARG A 99 4.06 -4.06 -26.40
CA ARG A 99 4.92 -3.04 -27.00
C ARG A 99 5.98 -3.77 -27.82
N PRO A 100 6.40 -3.22 -28.97
CA PRO A 100 7.49 -3.80 -29.74
C PRO A 100 8.74 -3.96 -28.87
N GLY A 101 9.22 -5.20 -28.69
CA GLY A 101 10.51 -5.48 -28.05
C GLY A 101 10.44 -6.24 -26.72
N GLY A 102 10.90 -7.50 -26.76
CA GLY A 102 11.46 -8.23 -25.63
C GLY A 102 10.49 -8.68 -24.52
N LEU A 103 11.02 -9.50 -23.60
CA LEU A 103 10.32 -9.90 -22.38
C LEU A 103 10.05 -8.69 -21.47
N LYS A 104 8.98 -8.75 -20.69
CA LYS A 104 8.53 -7.73 -19.72
C LYS A 104 9.31 -7.84 -18.41
N ARG A 105 9.24 -6.79 -17.57
CA ARG A 105 9.67 -6.87 -16.16
C ARG A 105 8.56 -7.51 -15.32
N GLY A 106 8.89 -8.02 -14.14
CA GLY A 106 7.92 -8.50 -13.16
C GLY A 106 8.01 -7.70 -11.87
N LEU A 107 6.88 -7.35 -11.27
CA LEU A 107 6.81 -6.72 -9.95
C LEU A 107 5.73 -7.39 -9.12
N VAL A 108 6.07 -7.89 -7.94
CA VAL A 108 5.07 -8.31 -6.95
C VAL A 108 4.95 -7.19 -5.92
N TYR A 109 3.76 -6.62 -5.80
CA TYR A 109 3.48 -5.46 -4.95
C TYR A 109 2.68 -5.87 -3.70
N PHE A 110 3.12 -5.39 -2.54
CA PHE A 110 2.48 -5.60 -1.25
C PHE A 110 2.03 -4.25 -0.72
N HIS A 111 0.72 -4.06 -0.59
CA HIS A 111 0.15 -2.80 -0.10
C HIS A 111 0.49 -2.56 1.39
N GLY A 112 0.53 -1.30 1.79
CA GLY A 112 0.58 -0.87 3.20
C GLY A 112 -0.77 -0.96 3.91
N GLY A 113 -0.84 -0.36 5.11
CA GLY A 113 -2.05 -0.35 5.95
C GLY A 113 -1.93 -1.13 7.27
N GLY A 114 -0.72 -1.23 7.82
CA GLY A 114 -0.49 -1.78 9.16
C GLY A 114 -0.90 -3.25 9.32
N TRP A 115 -0.92 -4.02 8.22
CA TRP A 115 -1.39 -5.41 8.15
C TRP A 115 -2.87 -5.60 8.51
N CYS A 116 -3.61 -4.51 8.69
CA CYS A 116 -5.00 -4.51 9.15
C CYS A 116 -5.95 -3.85 8.16
N ILE A 117 -5.43 -3.07 7.22
CA ILE A 117 -6.18 -2.22 6.30
C ILE A 117 -5.56 -2.32 4.91
N GLY A 118 -6.40 -2.16 3.88
CA GLY A 118 -5.98 -2.08 2.48
C GLY A 118 -6.28 -3.35 1.71
N GLU A 119 -6.77 -3.19 0.48
CA GLU A 119 -6.85 -4.21 -0.55
C GLU A 119 -6.63 -3.50 -1.90
N ALA A 120 -6.24 -4.21 -2.97
CA ALA A 120 -6.07 -3.60 -4.30
C ALA A 120 -7.36 -2.92 -4.81
N GLY A 121 -8.52 -3.30 -4.25
CA GLY A 121 -9.82 -2.74 -4.59
C GLY A 121 -10.45 -1.84 -3.52
N GLU A 122 -9.90 -1.69 -2.31
CA GLU A 122 -10.57 -0.93 -1.23
C GLU A 122 -9.77 0.29 -0.81
N ALA A 123 -10.45 1.43 -0.60
CA ALA A 123 -10.03 2.54 0.28
C ALA A 123 -8.69 3.23 -0.04
N LEU A 124 -7.57 2.53 0.18
CA LEU A 124 -6.26 2.85 -0.36
C LEU A 124 -6.05 2.30 -1.80
N GLY A 125 -7.02 1.51 -2.28
CA GLY A 125 -7.01 0.77 -3.53
C GLY A 125 -6.99 1.66 -4.76
N SER A 126 -7.58 2.86 -4.73
CA SER A 126 -7.48 3.78 -5.87
C SER A 126 -6.05 4.29 -6.09
N ALA A 127 -5.33 4.60 -5.00
CA ALA A 127 -3.92 4.96 -5.07
C ALA A 127 -3.06 3.77 -5.50
N TYR A 128 -3.28 2.58 -4.93
CA TYR A 128 -2.53 1.39 -5.31
C TYR A 128 -2.84 0.92 -6.74
N ASP A 129 -4.08 1.04 -7.21
CA ASP A 129 -4.49 0.74 -8.58
C ASP A 129 -3.85 1.72 -9.56
N TYR A 130 -3.92 3.02 -9.28
CA TYR A 130 -3.26 4.06 -10.06
C TYR A 130 -1.74 3.81 -10.15
N LEU A 131 -1.07 3.62 -9.01
CA LEU A 131 0.37 3.37 -8.97
C LEU A 131 0.75 2.07 -9.69
N SER A 132 -0.05 1.01 -9.54
CA SER A 132 0.21 -0.28 -10.21
C SER A 132 0.03 -0.18 -11.72
N ARG A 133 -1.01 0.52 -12.19
CA ARG A 133 -1.21 0.82 -13.62
C ARG A 133 -0.06 1.64 -14.18
N GLN A 134 0.28 2.74 -13.52
CA GLN A 134 1.33 3.63 -13.97
C GLN A 134 2.67 2.87 -14.01
N THR A 135 2.99 2.11 -12.97
CA THR A 135 4.20 1.28 -12.93
C THR A 135 4.22 0.24 -14.05
N SER A 136 3.10 -0.44 -14.29
CA SER A 136 2.95 -1.42 -15.37
C SER A 136 3.21 -0.79 -16.73
N ASN A 137 2.57 0.35 -16.99
CA ASN A 137 2.68 1.10 -18.24
C ASN A 137 4.09 1.68 -18.45
N ASP A 138 4.63 2.39 -17.48
CA ASP A 138 5.86 3.16 -17.64
C ASP A 138 7.09 2.24 -17.70
N LEU A 139 7.07 1.14 -16.94
CA LEU A 139 8.20 0.20 -16.89
C LEU A 139 8.07 -1.00 -17.83
N ASN A 140 6.95 -1.14 -18.55
CA ASN A 140 6.57 -2.37 -19.27
C ASN A 140 6.73 -3.60 -18.35
N ALA A 141 6.07 -3.53 -17.19
CA ALA A 141 6.16 -4.51 -16.12
C ALA A 141 4.81 -5.19 -15.87
N VAL A 142 4.78 -6.51 -15.73
CA VAL A 142 3.63 -7.20 -15.16
C VAL A 142 3.65 -6.97 -13.66
N VAL A 143 2.63 -6.29 -13.13
CA VAL A 143 2.48 -6.02 -11.70
C VAL A 143 1.46 -6.99 -11.11
N VAL A 144 1.85 -7.68 -10.05
CA VAL A 144 1.02 -8.59 -9.26
C VAL A 144 0.77 -7.93 -7.91
N SER A 145 -0.38 -7.26 -7.75
CA SER A 145 -0.78 -6.69 -6.46
C SER A 145 -1.46 -7.76 -5.61
N VAL A 146 -0.91 -8.04 -4.43
CA VAL A 146 -1.35 -9.15 -3.57
C VAL A 146 -2.33 -8.68 -2.51
N ASN A 147 -3.53 -9.28 -2.47
CA ASN A 147 -4.51 -9.06 -1.41
C ASN A 147 -4.29 -10.13 -0.32
N TYR A 148 -3.29 -9.90 0.53
CA TYR A 148 -2.92 -10.84 1.58
C TYR A 148 -3.88 -10.74 2.78
N ARG A 149 -4.01 -11.83 3.55
CA ARG A 149 -4.89 -11.90 4.74
C ARG A 149 -4.56 -10.82 5.77
N LEU A 150 -5.58 -10.15 6.32
CA LEU A 150 -5.42 -9.03 7.27
C LEU A 150 -5.77 -9.40 8.71
N ALA A 151 -5.14 -8.68 9.63
CA ALA A 151 -5.53 -8.65 11.03
C ALA A 151 -6.79 -7.79 11.23
N PRO A 152 -7.58 -8.04 12.29
CA PRO A 152 -7.35 -9.03 13.36
C PRO A 152 -7.77 -10.47 13.00
N GLN A 153 -8.45 -10.71 11.88
CA GLN A 153 -8.95 -12.05 11.53
C GLN A 153 -7.81 -13.06 11.32
N HIS A 154 -6.69 -12.58 10.78
CA HIS A 154 -5.50 -13.36 10.53
C HIS A 154 -4.29 -12.65 11.13
N HIS A 155 -3.76 -13.23 12.21
CA HIS A 155 -2.55 -12.72 12.84
C HIS A 155 -1.30 -13.18 12.08
N PHE A 156 -0.17 -12.51 12.34
CA PHE A 156 1.13 -12.95 11.87
C PHE A 156 1.35 -14.45 12.22
N PRO A 157 1.86 -15.29 11.29
CA PRO A 157 2.53 -14.93 10.03
C PRO A 157 1.67 -14.94 8.76
N ALA A 158 0.34 -14.95 8.85
CA ALA A 158 -0.56 -15.16 7.70
C ALA A 158 -0.27 -14.22 6.50
N GLN A 159 -0.06 -12.93 6.76
CA GLN A 159 0.29 -11.92 5.76
C GLN A 159 1.56 -12.32 4.99
N PHE A 160 2.59 -12.73 5.72
CA PHE A 160 3.89 -13.10 5.18
C PHE A 160 3.80 -14.39 4.37
N GLU A 161 3.06 -15.39 4.86
CA GLU A 161 2.84 -16.64 4.15
C GLU A 161 2.20 -16.41 2.78
N ASP A 162 1.19 -15.54 2.71
CA ASP A 162 0.46 -15.25 1.47
C ASP A 162 1.37 -14.57 0.44
N VAL A 163 2.03 -13.46 0.82
CA VAL A 163 2.90 -12.72 -0.10
C VAL A 163 4.11 -13.55 -0.54
N TYR A 164 4.64 -14.39 0.34
CA TYR A 164 5.75 -15.29 0.02
C TYR A 164 5.29 -16.42 -0.93
N ALA A 165 4.14 -17.02 -0.67
CA ALA A 165 3.57 -18.06 -1.52
C ALA A 165 3.26 -17.55 -2.94
N VAL A 166 2.64 -16.36 -3.04
CA VAL A 166 2.35 -15.69 -4.31
C VAL A 166 3.65 -15.36 -5.05
N THR A 167 4.65 -14.79 -4.36
CA THR A 167 5.95 -14.48 -4.98
C THR A 167 6.62 -15.73 -5.53
N LYS A 168 6.66 -16.81 -4.74
CA LYS A 168 7.24 -18.10 -5.17
C LYS A 168 6.47 -18.71 -6.34
N PHE A 169 5.15 -18.59 -6.35
CA PHE A 169 4.32 -19.02 -7.47
C PHE A 169 4.63 -18.22 -8.74
N PHE A 170 4.68 -16.89 -8.65
CA PHE A 170 4.96 -16.00 -9.78
C PHE A 170 6.35 -16.23 -10.38
N LEU A 171 7.35 -16.54 -9.55
CA LEU A 171 8.72 -16.85 -9.99
C LEU A 171 8.87 -18.20 -10.72
N ARG A 172 7.83 -19.03 -10.78
CA ARG A 172 7.89 -20.30 -11.54
C ARG A 172 8.07 -20.00 -13.03
N ARG A 173 9.00 -20.70 -13.70
CA ARG A 173 9.30 -20.49 -15.13
C ARG A 173 8.06 -20.54 -16.03
N SER A 174 7.11 -21.43 -15.75
CA SER A 174 5.87 -21.53 -16.51
C SER A 174 4.99 -20.29 -16.37
N VAL A 175 4.92 -19.72 -15.16
CA VAL A 175 4.14 -18.51 -14.87
C VAL A 175 4.81 -17.29 -15.49
N LEU A 176 6.14 -17.16 -15.35
CA LEU A 176 6.89 -16.09 -16.01
C LEU A 176 6.71 -16.14 -17.54
N ALA A 177 6.79 -17.33 -18.14
CA ALA A 177 6.58 -17.51 -19.58
C ALA A 177 5.15 -17.14 -20.02
N GLN A 178 4.13 -17.51 -19.23
CA GLN A 178 2.73 -17.16 -19.50
C GLN A 178 2.52 -15.64 -19.61
N TYR A 179 3.21 -14.85 -18.79
CA TYR A 179 3.11 -13.39 -18.81
C TYR A 179 4.23 -12.71 -19.62
N GLY A 180 5.09 -13.48 -20.29
CA GLY A 180 6.23 -12.99 -21.04
C GLY A 180 7.23 -12.20 -20.18
N VAL A 181 7.38 -12.54 -18.91
CA VAL A 181 8.28 -11.87 -17.95
C VAL A 181 9.69 -12.46 -18.02
N ASP A 182 10.68 -11.59 -18.03
CA ASP A 182 12.08 -11.93 -17.95
C ASP A 182 12.45 -12.41 -16.53
N PRO A 183 12.89 -13.67 -16.36
CA PRO A 183 13.27 -14.19 -15.05
C PRO A 183 14.41 -13.41 -14.37
N ALA A 184 15.25 -12.71 -15.14
CA ALA A 184 16.34 -11.89 -14.61
C ALA A 184 15.89 -10.48 -14.16
N ARG A 185 14.62 -10.11 -14.39
CA ARG A 185 14.09 -8.76 -14.10
C ARG A 185 12.77 -8.82 -13.33
N VAL A 186 12.77 -9.55 -12.21
CA VAL A 186 11.66 -9.60 -11.26
C VAL A 186 12.05 -8.88 -9.97
N ALA A 187 11.16 -8.04 -9.45
CA ALA A 187 11.32 -7.33 -8.19
C ALA A 187 10.11 -7.55 -7.26
N VAL A 188 10.31 -7.26 -5.97
CA VAL A 188 9.25 -7.12 -4.98
C VAL A 188 9.26 -5.68 -4.46
N ALA A 189 8.09 -5.12 -4.16
CA ALA A 189 7.96 -3.78 -3.60
C ALA A 189 6.75 -3.68 -2.68
N GLY A 190 6.74 -2.64 -1.85
CA GLY A 190 5.61 -2.29 -0.99
C GLY A 190 5.87 -1.03 -0.18
N ASP A 191 4.83 -0.46 0.37
CA ASP A 191 4.87 0.74 1.22
C ASP A 191 4.54 0.40 2.68
N SER A 192 5.14 1.11 3.64
CA SER A 192 4.85 0.94 5.06
C SER A 192 4.91 -0.54 5.52
N ALA A 193 3.81 -1.11 6.01
CA ALA A 193 3.67 -2.52 6.34
C ALA A 193 3.95 -3.48 5.17
N GLY A 194 3.57 -3.11 3.95
CA GLY A 194 3.91 -3.84 2.73
C GLY A 194 5.40 -3.75 2.38
N GLY A 195 6.05 -2.64 2.71
CA GLY A 195 7.51 -2.49 2.60
C GLY A 195 8.26 -3.41 3.55
N ASN A 196 7.74 -3.60 4.77
CA ASN A 196 8.25 -4.61 5.71
C ASN A 196 8.12 -6.03 5.11
N LEU A 197 6.95 -6.38 4.54
CA LEU A 197 6.75 -7.66 3.85
C LEU A 197 7.70 -7.82 2.66
N ALA A 198 7.91 -6.77 1.86
CA ALA A 198 8.83 -6.78 0.73
C ALA A 198 10.26 -7.09 1.15
N ALA A 199 10.74 -6.43 2.21
CA ALA A 199 12.06 -6.69 2.77
C ALA A 199 12.19 -8.14 3.29
N ALA A 200 11.17 -8.64 3.99
CA ALA A 200 11.15 -10.01 4.51
C ALA A 200 11.16 -11.06 3.37
N VAL A 201 10.34 -10.88 2.33
CA VAL A 201 10.28 -11.78 1.17
C VAL A 201 11.62 -11.78 0.42
N ALA A 202 12.22 -10.61 0.18
CA ALA A 202 13.51 -10.50 -0.49
C ALA A 202 14.62 -11.27 0.25
N GLN A 203 14.64 -11.20 1.59
CA GLN A 203 15.58 -11.97 2.42
C GLN A 203 15.32 -13.48 2.31
N GLN A 204 14.06 -13.90 2.40
CA GLN A 204 13.67 -15.31 2.35
C GLN A 204 13.98 -15.96 1.00
N VAL A 205 13.69 -15.27 -0.11
CA VAL A 205 13.94 -15.78 -1.48
C VAL A 205 15.44 -15.89 -1.74
N ARG A 206 16.25 -14.95 -1.25
CA ARG A 206 17.72 -15.03 -1.35
C ARG A 206 18.26 -16.29 -0.66
N GLY A 207 17.70 -16.66 0.49
CA GLY A 207 18.09 -17.87 1.24
C GLY A 207 17.79 -19.20 0.52
N LEU A 208 17.02 -19.20 -0.56
CA LEU A 208 16.78 -20.37 -1.41
C LEU A 208 17.79 -20.53 -2.55
N SER A 209 18.63 -19.52 -2.78
CA SER A 209 19.63 -19.49 -3.87
C SER A 209 21.04 -19.90 -3.41
N SER A 210 21.19 -20.28 -2.15
CA SER A 210 22.40 -20.85 -1.53
C SER A 210 22.21 -22.33 -1.25
#